data_AF-A0A7M2WTN0-F1
#
_entry.id   AF-A0A7M2WTN0-F1
#
_cell.length_a   1.000
_cell.length_b   1.000
_cell.length_c   1.000
_cell.angle_alpha   90.00
_cell.angle_beta   90.00
_cell.angle_gamma   90.00
#
_symmetry.space_group_name_H-M   'P 1'
#
loop_
_entity.id
_entity.type
_entity.pdbx_description
1 polymer ?
#
loop_
_entity_poly.entity_id
_entity_poly.type
_entity_poly.pdbx_seq_one_letter_code
_entity_poly.pdbx_strand_id
1 'polypeptide(L)'
;MPHPFYIFFLFLLGACVGSFLNVVVWRLPRITAPDGTPLWKQPWYVLMGLSDPPSHCPKCDKKLKWYDNVPILGWIKLGGKCRFCREPISMRYPIVEAVTALLFVFYYVMYYMMEVGPCAPVPTGLFSDSAIGLYRPPEAPIFLLHLAMISALLAASLIDAELFIIPPTIPLLLAVLGVGVHTAFDGPRLSGALSVVLADGTPSPAAALAVGGTLGLILSLILLRAGVLRRSFDEGAPLLDVERKALEAEAVSEASEAKKKKNAVDHESKQPRDDEQPIREYSAKEVRAEMRKEMAFLIPPMLLAILAWFLTVRVAPIAAAWESAVAHQWVSGLLGSLFGALIGGLVVWLTRILGSMAFGREAMGLGDVDLMFGVGAIIGAGPATVAFFIAPFFGILTALYLLITGKSRELPYGPYLGMASAAVLLCYCPIAEWMAPGLGGLGLFVRQIAGG
;
A
#
# COMPACT_ATOMS: atom_id res chain seq x y z
N MET A 1 -1.33 -22.49 25.18
CA MET A 1 -2.00 -23.53 24.35
C MET A 1 -0.98 -24.12 23.39
N PRO A 2 -1.13 -25.37 22.93
CA PRO A 2 -0.15 -25.98 22.02
C PRO A 2 -0.17 -25.29 20.64
N HIS A 3 1.01 -25.06 20.03
CA HIS A 3 1.15 -24.42 18.71
C HIS A 3 0.22 -24.97 17.60
N PRO A 4 -0.04 -26.30 17.50
CA PRO A 4 -0.98 -26.85 16.52
C PRO A 4 -2.39 -26.23 16.57
N PHE A 5 -2.86 -25.86 17.77
CA PHE A 5 -4.16 -25.21 17.92
C PHE A 5 -4.19 -23.84 17.23
N TYR A 6 -3.16 -23.01 17.46
CA TYR A 6 -3.05 -21.69 16.84
C TYR A 6 -2.86 -21.79 15.33
N ILE A 7 -2.05 -22.75 14.85
CA ILE A 7 -1.86 -23.00 13.42
C ILE A 7 -3.20 -23.34 12.76
N PHE A 8 -3.97 -24.27 13.34
CA PHE A 8 -5.28 -24.65 12.81
C PHE A 8 -6.26 -23.47 12.84
N PHE A 9 -6.32 -22.75 13.96
CA PHE A 9 -7.18 -21.57 14.09
C PHE A 9 -6.84 -20.49 13.06
N LEU A 10 -5.55 -20.15 12.88
CA LEU A 10 -5.10 -19.14 11.95
C LEU A 10 -5.28 -19.56 10.49
N PHE A 11 -5.17 -20.85 10.18
CA PHE A 11 -5.52 -21.37 8.86
C PHE A 11 -7.00 -21.11 8.55
N LEU A 12 -7.90 -21.45 9.48
CA LEU A 12 -9.34 -21.22 9.32
C LEU A 12 -9.67 -19.73 9.23
N LEU A 13 -9.07 -18.91 10.11
CA LEU A 13 -9.23 -17.46 10.10
C LEU A 13 -8.75 -16.87 8.77
N GLY A 14 -7.55 -17.23 8.32
CA GLY A 14 -6.99 -16.76 7.06
C GLY A 14 -7.81 -17.20 5.85
N ALA A 15 -8.39 -18.40 5.86
CA ALA A 15 -9.33 -18.83 4.81
C ALA A 15 -10.61 -17.99 4.80
N CYS A 16 -11.16 -17.65 5.97
CA CYS A 16 -12.32 -16.76 6.08
C CYS A 16 -11.99 -15.34 5.61
N VAL A 17 -10.84 -14.80 6.02
CA VAL A 17 -10.36 -13.49 5.56
C VAL A 17 -10.16 -13.51 4.05
N GLY A 18 -9.52 -14.53 3.49
CA GLY A 18 -9.32 -14.66 2.04
C GLY A 18 -10.65 -14.71 1.26
N SER A 19 -11.68 -15.35 1.83
CA SER A 19 -13.02 -15.34 1.24
C SER A 19 -13.63 -13.94 1.22
N PHE A 20 -13.43 -13.16 2.30
CA PHE A 20 -13.78 -11.74 2.32
C PHE A 20 -12.95 -10.90 1.33
N LEU A 21 -11.65 -11.19 1.18
CA LEU A 21 -10.80 -10.47 0.21
C LEU A 21 -11.29 -10.67 -1.23
N ASN A 22 -11.83 -11.85 -1.60
CA ASN A 22 -12.47 -12.02 -2.90
C ASN A 22 -13.63 -11.05 -3.12
N VAL A 23 -14.41 -10.74 -2.07
CA VAL A 23 -15.49 -9.75 -2.12
C VAL A 23 -14.91 -8.35 -2.31
N VAL A 24 -13.89 -7.99 -1.54
CA VAL A 24 -13.20 -6.68 -1.64
C VAL A 24 -12.64 -6.48 -3.04
N VAL A 25 -11.86 -7.43 -3.55
CA VAL A 25 -11.18 -7.37 -4.84
C VAL A 25 -12.17 -7.21 -5.99
N TRP A 26 -13.32 -7.88 -5.91
CA TRP A 26 -14.35 -7.77 -6.94
C TRP A 26 -15.15 -6.46 -6.84
N ARG A 27 -15.68 -6.16 -5.65
CA ARG A 27 -16.69 -5.12 -5.44
C ARG A 27 -16.11 -3.74 -5.27
N LEU A 28 -15.01 -3.62 -4.53
CA LEU A 28 -14.42 -2.32 -4.21
C LEU A 28 -14.19 -1.51 -5.49
N PRO A 29 -13.54 -2.01 -6.56
CA PRO A 29 -13.30 -1.24 -7.78
C PRO A 29 -14.49 -1.19 -8.77
N ARG A 30 -15.65 -1.79 -8.47
CA ARG A 30 -16.76 -1.92 -9.45
C ARG A 30 -18.08 -1.33 -8.99
N ILE A 31 -18.31 -1.26 -7.69
CA ILE A 31 -19.55 -0.71 -7.13
C ILE A 31 -19.43 0.81 -7.02
N THR A 32 -20.52 1.51 -7.32
CA THR A 32 -20.67 2.95 -7.10
C THR A 32 -21.37 3.22 -5.76
N ALA A 33 -20.95 4.28 -5.11
CA ALA A 33 -21.63 4.83 -3.94
C ALA A 33 -22.95 5.52 -4.36
N PRO A 34 -23.86 5.82 -3.41
CA PRO A 34 -25.15 6.45 -3.69
C PRO A 34 -25.08 7.80 -4.42
N ASP A 35 -23.94 8.50 -4.33
CA ASP A 35 -23.67 9.77 -5.00
C ASP A 35 -23.16 9.59 -6.45
N GLY A 36 -23.12 8.35 -6.95
CA GLY A 36 -22.62 8.00 -8.28
C GLY A 36 -21.10 7.92 -8.39
N THR A 37 -20.36 8.25 -7.33
CA THR A 37 -18.90 8.14 -7.34
C THR A 37 -18.45 6.70 -7.09
N PRO A 38 -17.23 6.32 -7.51
CA PRO A 38 -16.70 4.99 -7.19
C PRO A 38 -16.61 4.72 -5.68
N LEU A 39 -16.97 3.52 -5.22
CA LEU A 39 -17.07 3.20 -3.78
C LEU A 39 -15.79 3.51 -2.99
N TRP A 40 -14.63 3.31 -3.60
CA TRP A 40 -13.31 3.58 -2.99
C TRP A 40 -12.97 5.07 -2.83
N LYS A 41 -13.77 5.98 -3.37
CA LYS A 41 -13.65 7.42 -3.08
C LYS A 41 -14.46 7.83 -1.84
N GLN A 42 -15.36 6.96 -1.37
CA GLN A 42 -16.28 7.25 -0.26
C GLN A 42 -16.05 6.29 0.91
N PRO A 43 -15.04 6.56 1.78
CA PRO A 43 -14.61 5.62 2.82
C PRO A 43 -15.72 5.19 3.78
N TRP A 44 -16.67 6.09 4.06
CA TRP A 44 -17.79 5.86 4.96
C TRP A 44 -18.86 4.90 4.42
N TYR A 45 -18.95 4.71 3.10
CA TYR A 45 -19.87 3.77 2.46
C TYR A 45 -19.27 2.41 2.16
N VAL A 46 -17.94 2.25 2.24
CA VAL A 46 -17.24 1.02 1.83
C VAL A 46 -17.82 -0.22 2.50
N LEU A 47 -18.01 -0.19 3.83
CA LEU A 47 -18.53 -1.35 4.56
C LEU A 47 -19.95 -1.74 4.13
N MET A 48 -20.81 -0.75 3.84
CA MET A 48 -22.17 -0.97 3.36
C MET A 48 -22.14 -1.57 1.94
N GLY A 49 -21.38 -0.97 1.03
CA GLY A 49 -21.26 -1.43 -0.36
C GLY A 49 -20.55 -2.79 -0.52
N LEU A 50 -19.71 -3.18 0.44
CA LEU A 50 -19.12 -4.52 0.46
C LEU A 50 -20.10 -5.59 0.93
N SER A 51 -21.04 -5.25 1.81
CA SER A 51 -21.96 -6.21 2.44
C SER A 51 -23.22 -6.49 1.61
N ASP A 52 -23.64 -5.55 0.77
CA ASP A 52 -24.85 -5.64 -0.05
C ASP A 52 -24.51 -5.51 -1.55
N PRO A 53 -25.01 -6.38 -2.44
CA PRO A 53 -25.92 -7.53 -2.24
C PRO A 53 -25.25 -8.77 -1.60
N PRO A 54 -25.99 -9.77 -1.09
CA PRO A 54 -25.40 -11.03 -0.62
C PRO A 54 -24.69 -11.81 -1.74
N SER A 55 -23.85 -12.78 -1.38
CA SER A 55 -23.15 -13.64 -2.36
C SER A 55 -24.15 -14.38 -3.26
N HIS A 56 -24.02 -14.18 -4.56
CA HIS A 56 -24.88 -14.75 -5.60
C HIS A 56 -24.04 -15.24 -6.76
N CYS A 57 -24.62 -16.12 -7.58
CA CYS A 57 -23.98 -16.54 -8.81
C CYS A 57 -24.07 -15.42 -9.87
N PRO A 58 -22.97 -14.98 -10.49
CA PRO A 58 -22.98 -13.87 -11.46
C PRO A 58 -23.72 -14.18 -12.77
N LYS A 59 -24.10 -15.45 -12.98
CA LYS A 59 -24.73 -15.92 -14.23
C LYS A 59 -26.22 -16.17 -14.10
N CYS A 60 -26.65 -16.78 -12.99
CA CYS A 60 -28.06 -17.08 -12.76
C CYS A 60 -28.70 -16.25 -11.64
N ASP A 61 -27.92 -15.35 -11.03
CA ASP A 61 -28.33 -14.42 -9.96
C ASP A 61 -28.95 -15.08 -8.71
N LYS A 62 -28.91 -16.41 -8.61
CA LYS A 62 -29.38 -17.12 -7.43
C LYS A 62 -28.42 -16.92 -6.28
N LYS A 63 -29.00 -16.57 -5.12
CA LYS A 63 -28.31 -16.45 -3.83
C LYS A 63 -27.65 -17.78 -3.44
N LEU A 64 -26.38 -17.72 -3.04
CA LEU A 64 -25.63 -18.86 -2.54
C LEU A 64 -26.04 -19.15 -1.09
N LYS A 65 -26.12 -20.43 -0.74
CA LYS A 65 -26.36 -20.85 0.65
C LYS A 65 -25.05 -20.78 1.43
N TRP A 66 -25.14 -20.58 2.75
CA TRP A 66 -23.96 -20.38 3.60
C TRP A 66 -22.92 -21.51 3.50
N TYR A 67 -23.35 -22.77 3.38
CA TYR A 67 -22.45 -23.92 3.27
C TYR A 67 -21.78 -24.05 1.88
N ASP A 68 -22.33 -23.40 0.86
CA ASP A 68 -21.71 -23.31 -0.48
C ASP A 68 -20.61 -22.21 -0.48
N ASN A 69 -20.61 -21.36 0.54
CA ASN A 69 -19.67 -20.25 0.76
C ASN A 69 -18.62 -20.57 1.84
N VAL A 70 -18.52 -21.83 2.29
CA VAL A 70 -17.46 -22.24 3.24
C VAL A 70 -16.12 -22.21 2.49
N PRO A 71 -15.11 -21.45 2.96
CA PRO A 71 -13.85 -21.28 2.24
C PRO A 71 -13.21 -22.61 1.85
N ILE A 72 -12.74 -22.71 0.61
CA ILE A 72 -12.09 -23.86 -0.03
C ILE A 72 -13.03 -25.07 -0.20
N LEU A 73 -13.68 -25.51 0.87
CA LEU A 73 -14.52 -26.69 0.93
C LEU A 73 -15.81 -26.56 0.11
N GLY A 74 -16.42 -25.36 0.07
CA GLY A 74 -17.62 -25.10 -0.71
C GLY A 74 -17.38 -25.33 -2.20
N TRP A 75 -16.27 -24.80 -2.73
CA TRP A 75 -15.88 -24.97 -4.13
C TRP A 75 -15.56 -26.43 -4.47
N ILE A 76 -14.80 -27.13 -3.60
CA ILE A 76 -14.47 -28.56 -3.79
C ILE A 76 -15.74 -29.42 -3.80
N LYS A 77 -16.65 -29.21 -2.85
CA LYS A 77 -17.91 -29.98 -2.75
C LYS A 77 -18.84 -29.78 -3.95
N LEU A 78 -18.81 -28.59 -4.54
CA LEU A 78 -19.56 -28.26 -5.75
C LEU A 78 -18.88 -28.75 -7.04
N GLY A 79 -17.66 -29.29 -6.96
CA GLY A 79 -16.87 -29.67 -8.13
C GLY A 79 -16.54 -28.48 -9.03
N GLY A 80 -16.38 -27.29 -8.43
CA GLY A 80 -16.10 -26.05 -9.15
C GLY A 80 -17.23 -25.53 -10.05
N LYS A 81 -18.48 -25.95 -9.83
CA LYS A 81 -19.63 -25.54 -10.65
C LYS A 81 -20.77 -25.00 -9.80
N CYS A 82 -21.52 -24.03 -10.33
CA CYS A 82 -22.71 -23.53 -9.65
C CYS A 82 -23.75 -24.65 -9.46
N ARG A 83 -24.33 -24.76 -8.26
CA ARG A 83 -25.36 -25.77 -7.94
C ARG A 83 -26.59 -25.69 -8.86
N PHE A 84 -26.95 -24.50 -9.32
CA PHE A 84 -28.18 -24.25 -10.07
C PHE A 84 -27.97 -24.26 -11.59
N CYS A 85 -27.04 -23.45 -12.10
CA CYS A 85 -26.80 -23.34 -13.55
C CYS A 85 -25.65 -24.21 -14.07
N ARG A 86 -24.89 -24.87 -13.19
CA ARG A 86 -23.71 -25.70 -13.51
C ARG A 86 -22.56 -25.01 -14.25
N GLU A 87 -22.64 -23.69 -14.40
CA GLU A 87 -21.54 -22.90 -14.93
C GLU A 87 -20.30 -23.00 -14.03
N PRO A 88 -19.08 -23.10 -14.59
CA PRO A 88 -17.85 -23.14 -13.80
C PRO A 88 -17.66 -21.87 -12.94
N ILE A 89 -17.24 -22.09 -11.70
CA ILE A 89 -16.81 -21.06 -10.76
C ILE A 89 -15.28 -20.94 -10.88
N SER A 90 -14.78 -19.73 -11.06
CA SER A 90 -13.34 -19.47 -11.24
C SER A 90 -12.48 -20.08 -10.12
N MET A 91 -11.33 -20.66 -10.49
CA MET A 91 -10.35 -21.20 -9.54
C MET A 91 -9.68 -20.11 -8.70
N ARG A 92 -9.81 -18.84 -9.09
CA ARG A 92 -9.28 -17.70 -8.32
C ARG A 92 -9.79 -17.68 -6.88
N TYR A 93 -11.08 -17.97 -6.67
CA TYR A 93 -11.70 -17.91 -5.34
C TYR A 93 -11.02 -18.84 -4.31
N PRO A 94 -10.96 -20.17 -4.53
CA PRO A 94 -10.29 -21.07 -3.58
C PRO A 94 -8.77 -20.84 -3.51
N ILE A 95 -8.13 -20.32 -4.57
CA ILE A 95 -6.71 -19.97 -4.53
C ILE A 95 -6.47 -18.81 -3.56
N VAL A 96 -7.23 -17.73 -3.65
CA VAL A 96 -7.07 -16.56 -2.75
C VAL A 96 -7.33 -16.97 -1.29
N GLU A 97 -8.34 -17.80 -1.05
CA GLU A 97 -8.65 -18.35 0.28
C GLU A 97 -7.48 -19.19 0.82
N ALA A 98 -6.93 -20.10 0.02
CA ALA A 98 -5.82 -20.95 0.42
C ALA A 98 -4.52 -20.14 0.61
N VAL A 99 -4.19 -19.21 -0.29
CA VAL A 99 -3.00 -18.36 -0.17
C VAL A 99 -3.07 -17.50 1.09
N THR A 100 -4.23 -16.91 1.40
CA THR A 100 -4.40 -16.11 2.63
C THR A 100 -4.24 -16.97 3.88
N ALA A 101 -4.84 -18.16 3.91
CA ALA A 101 -4.70 -19.12 5.00
C ALA A 101 -3.24 -19.55 5.22
N LEU A 102 -2.54 -19.88 4.14
CA LEU A 102 -1.13 -20.27 4.17
C LEU A 102 -0.23 -19.13 4.61
N LEU A 103 -0.48 -17.90 4.16
CA LEU A 103 0.27 -16.73 4.60
C LEU A 103 0.10 -16.48 6.11
N PHE A 104 -1.11 -16.57 6.64
CA PHE A 104 -1.36 -16.39 8.08
C PHE A 104 -0.59 -17.42 8.92
N VAL A 105 -0.65 -18.68 8.51
CA VAL A 105 0.11 -19.76 9.17
C VAL A 105 1.61 -19.53 9.01
N PHE A 106 2.06 -19.17 7.81
CA PHE A 106 3.48 -18.93 7.52
C PHE A 106 4.05 -17.85 8.43
N TYR A 107 3.40 -16.69 8.53
CA TYR A 107 3.85 -15.61 9.42
C TYR A 107 3.80 -16.01 10.89
N TYR A 108 2.80 -16.76 11.33
CA TYR A 108 2.76 -17.29 12.69
C TYR A 108 3.94 -18.21 12.99
N VAL A 109 4.24 -19.15 12.09
CA VAL A 109 5.37 -20.08 12.25
C VAL A 109 6.69 -19.31 12.23
N MET A 110 6.86 -18.37 11.31
CA MET A 110 8.06 -17.53 11.25
C MET A 110 8.25 -16.77 12.57
N TYR A 111 7.20 -16.11 13.06
CA TYR A 111 7.30 -15.29 14.26
C TYR A 111 7.44 -16.10 15.55
N TYR A 112 6.52 -17.03 15.81
CA TYR A 112 6.40 -17.68 17.12
C TYR A 112 7.14 -19.01 17.23
N MET A 113 7.59 -19.62 16.12
CA MET A 113 8.30 -20.91 16.16
C MET A 113 9.74 -20.82 15.63
N MET A 114 9.95 -20.11 14.53
CA MET A 114 11.28 -19.97 13.92
C MET A 114 12.04 -18.75 14.43
N GLU A 115 11.39 -17.89 15.20
CA GLU A 115 11.98 -16.69 15.76
C GLU A 115 12.58 -15.74 14.69
N VAL A 116 11.91 -15.64 13.55
CA VAL A 116 12.25 -14.77 12.41
C VAL A 116 11.18 -13.72 12.27
N GLY A 117 11.50 -12.42 12.27
CA GLY A 117 10.49 -11.37 12.13
C GLY A 117 11.01 -9.96 12.41
N PRO A 118 10.11 -9.00 12.70
CA PRO A 118 10.49 -7.62 12.90
C PRO A 118 11.43 -7.48 14.10
N CYS A 119 12.35 -6.53 14.00
CA CYS A 119 13.44 -6.42 14.96
C CYS A 119 12.91 -6.16 16.37
N ALA A 120 13.74 -6.48 17.35
CA ALA A 120 13.65 -5.79 18.64
C ALA A 120 13.54 -4.27 18.38
N PRO A 121 12.80 -3.52 19.19
CA PRO A 121 12.53 -2.11 18.94
C PRO A 121 13.83 -1.37 18.66
N VAL A 122 14.04 -1.02 17.39
CA VAL A 122 15.16 -0.20 16.95
C VAL A 122 14.63 1.21 16.96
N PRO A 123 15.22 2.13 17.73
CA PRO A 123 14.83 3.53 17.67
C PRO A 123 14.90 3.99 16.22
N THR A 124 13.84 4.61 15.69
CA THR A 124 13.86 5.19 14.34
C THR A 124 14.81 6.39 14.33
N GLY A 125 16.11 6.13 14.21
CA GLY A 125 17.12 7.13 13.93
C GLY A 125 17.30 7.28 12.42
N LEU A 126 17.69 8.47 11.98
CA LEU A 126 18.00 8.71 10.57
C LEU A 126 19.16 7.80 10.08
N PHE A 127 20.04 7.38 11.01
CA PHE A 127 21.19 6.47 10.83
C PHE A 127 21.61 5.79 12.16
N SER A 128 20.68 5.23 12.95
CA SER A 128 21.05 4.73 14.30
C SER A 128 21.74 3.35 14.30
N ASP A 129 23.02 3.37 14.72
CA ASP A 129 23.93 2.24 14.98
C ASP A 129 23.75 1.61 16.39
N SER A 130 22.52 1.40 16.87
CA SER A 130 22.32 0.72 18.17
C SER A 130 21.75 -0.68 18.02
N ALA A 131 22.63 -1.64 18.33
CA ALA A 131 22.48 -3.08 18.51
C ALA A 131 21.07 -3.64 18.24
N ILE A 132 20.98 -4.44 17.18
CA ILE A 132 19.84 -5.32 16.92
C ILE A 132 19.73 -6.29 18.09
N GLY A 133 18.75 -6.00 18.96
CA GLY A 133 18.47 -6.79 20.13
C GLY A 133 17.95 -8.19 19.77
N LEU A 134 18.07 -9.10 20.73
CA LEU A 134 17.55 -10.46 20.67
C LEU A 134 16.10 -10.47 20.15
N TYR A 135 15.83 -11.33 19.16
CA TYR A 135 14.50 -11.51 18.60
C TYR A 135 13.46 -11.78 19.69
N ARG A 136 12.29 -11.14 19.57
CA ARG A 136 11.13 -11.44 20.41
C ARG A 136 9.90 -11.56 19.51
N PRO A 137 9.04 -12.58 19.69
CA PRO A 137 7.80 -12.64 18.95
C PRO A 137 6.93 -11.41 19.25
N PRO A 138 6.26 -10.83 18.24
CA PRO A 138 5.38 -9.69 18.45
C PRO A 138 4.22 -10.08 19.36
N GLU A 139 3.70 -9.11 20.11
CA GLU A 139 2.47 -9.34 20.88
C GLU A 139 1.25 -9.36 19.95
N ALA A 140 0.14 -9.90 20.45
CA ALA A 140 -1.07 -10.09 19.67
C ALA A 140 -1.54 -8.83 18.90
N PRO A 141 -1.54 -7.60 19.46
CA PRO A 141 -1.99 -6.41 18.72
C PRO A 141 -1.14 -6.12 17.48
N ILE A 142 0.19 -6.16 17.63
CA ILE A 142 1.13 -5.93 16.53
C ILE A 142 1.09 -7.08 15.53
N PHE A 143 0.97 -8.33 16.00
CA PHE A 143 0.81 -9.47 15.10
C PHE A 143 -0.46 -9.36 14.25
N LEU A 144 -1.60 -9.00 14.85
CA LEU A 144 -2.85 -8.79 14.13
C LEU A 144 -2.77 -7.62 13.15
N LEU A 145 -2.05 -6.54 13.49
CA LEU A 145 -1.78 -5.43 12.59
C LEU A 145 -1.01 -5.90 11.34
N HIS A 146 0.01 -6.73 11.51
CA HIS A 146 0.77 -7.30 10.38
C HIS A 146 -0.08 -8.24 9.52
N LEU A 147 -0.95 -9.07 10.12
CA LEU A 147 -1.89 -9.90 9.36
C LEU A 147 -2.90 -9.05 8.57
N ALA A 148 -3.37 -7.93 9.14
CA ALA A 148 -4.22 -6.97 8.43
C ALA A 148 -3.48 -6.32 7.25
N MET A 149 -2.20 -5.96 7.45
CA MET A 149 -1.34 -5.45 6.37
C MET A 149 -1.19 -6.46 5.23
N ILE A 150 -0.84 -7.71 5.53
CA ILE A 150 -0.70 -8.77 4.52
C ILE A 150 -2.00 -8.96 3.74
N SER A 151 -3.14 -8.94 4.42
CA SER A 151 -4.47 -9.08 3.79
C SER A 151 -4.78 -7.91 2.85
N ALA A 152 -4.49 -6.69 3.28
CA ALA A 152 -4.68 -5.48 2.48
C ALA A 152 -3.74 -5.44 1.27
N LEU A 153 -2.47 -5.82 1.44
CA LEU A 153 -1.50 -5.92 0.35
C LEU A 153 -1.97 -6.95 -0.68
N LEU A 154 -2.43 -8.14 -0.25
CA LEU A 154 -2.96 -9.14 -1.16
C LEU A 154 -4.16 -8.61 -1.95
N ALA A 155 -5.09 -7.90 -1.31
CA ALA A 155 -6.22 -7.28 -2.01
C ALA A 155 -5.78 -6.20 -2.99
N ALA A 156 -4.91 -5.27 -2.57
CA ALA A 156 -4.38 -4.21 -3.42
C ALA A 156 -3.63 -4.80 -4.64
N SER A 157 -2.77 -5.78 -4.42
CA SER A 157 -2.03 -6.48 -5.47
C SER A 157 -2.96 -7.19 -6.46
N LEU A 158 -4.03 -7.83 -6.00
CA LEU A 158 -4.98 -8.51 -6.88
C LEU A 158 -5.85 -7.53 -7.68
N ILE A 159 -6.18 -6.36 -7.11
CA ILE A 159 -6.89 -5.30 -7.82
C ILE A 159 -5.96 -4.66 -8.85
N ASP A 160 -4.73 -4.32 -8.46
CA ASP A 160 -3.73 -3.70 -9.33
C ASP A 160 -3.32 -4.62 -10.48
N ALA A 161 -3.15 -5.92 -10.22
CA ALA A 161 -2.84 -6.91 -11.25
C ALA A 161 -3.91 -7.03 -12.34
N GLU A 162 -5.17 -6.68 -12.04
CA GLU A 162 -6.28 -6.76 -12.99
C GLU A 162 -6.65 -5.42 -13.60
N LEU A 163 -6.56 -4.34 -12.81
CA LEU A 163 -7.14 -3.04 -13.15
C LEU A 163 -6.11 -1.91 -13.20
N PHE A 164 -4.82 -2.17 -12.90
CA PHE A 164 -3.75 -1.17 -12.84
C PHE A 164 -4.06 0.03 -11.93
N ILE A 165 -4.92 -0.19 -10.92
CA ILE A 165 -5.28 0.81 -9.92
C ILE A 165 -5.11 0.24 -8.51
N ILE A 166 -4.68 1.10 -7.59
CA ILE A 166 -4.70 0.83 -6.15
C ILE A 166 -5.75 1.75 -5.52
N PRO A 167 -6.89 1.20 -5.03
CA PRO A 167 -7.92 2.02 -4.40
C PRO A 167 -7.40 2.69 -3.12
N PRO A 168 -7.46 4.02 -2.98
CA PRO A 168 -6.87 4.77 -1.87
C PRO A 168 -7.47 4.42 -0.50
N THR A 169 -8.67 3.82 -0.46
CA THR A 169 -9.25 3.29 0.78
C THR A 169 -8.42 2.18 1.41
N ILE A 170 -7.71 1.36 0.62
CA ILE A 170 -6.89 0.27 1.17
C ILE A 170 -5.65 0.85 1.89
N PRO A 171 -4.83 1.72 1.26
CA PRO A 171 -3.73 2.34 1.97
C PRO A 171 -4.15 3.24 3.12
N LEU A 172 -5.28 3.96 3.00
CA LEU A 172 -5.83 4.75 4.09
C LEU A 172 -6.20 3.89 5.30
N LEU A 173 -6.82 2.72 5.08
CA LEU A 173 -7.10 1.75 6.14
C LEU A 173 -5.81 1.35 6.86
N LEU A 174 -4.74 1.03 6.11
CA LEU A 174 -3.45 0.69 6.68
C LEU A 174 -2.84 1.82 7.49
N ALA A 175 -2.89 3.05 6.97
CA ALA A 175 -2.41 4.22 7.69
C ALA A 175 -3.15 4.44 9.01
N VAL A 176 -4.49 4.36 9.00
CA VAL A 176 -5.33 4.53 10.19
C VAL A 176 -5.08 3.40 11.21
N LEU A 177 -5.01 2.15 10.76
CA LEU A 177 -4.73 1.01 11.64
C LEU A 177 -3.32 1.09 12.24
N GLY A 178 -2.31 1.41 11.43
CA GLY A 178 -0.93 1.59 11.88
C GLY A 178 -0.82 2.68 12.94
N VAL A 179 -1.30 3.88 12.62
CA VAL A 179 -1.29 5.02 13.56
C VAL A 179 -2.05 4.66 14.84
N GLY A 180 -3.25 4.09 14.74
CA GLY A 180 -4.07 3.73 15.89
C GLY A 180 -3.44 2.69 16.80
N VAL A 181 -2.92 1.59 16.22
CA VAL A 181 -2.32 0.50 16.99
C VAL A 181 -0.99 0.93 17.61
N HIS A 182 -0.10 1.59 16.87
CA HIS A 182 1.16 2.07 17.44
C HIS A 182 0.93 3.12 18.52
N THR A 183 -0.03 4.03 18.35
CA THR A 183 -0.38 5.01 19.42
C THR A 183 -0.89 4.32 20.69
N ALA A 184 -1.65 3.23 20.55
CA ALA A 184 -2.27 2.55 21.69
C ALA A 184 -1.37 1.52 22.38
N PHE A 185 -0.49 0.85 21.63
CA PHE A 185 0.21 -0.35 22.09
C PHE A 185 1.73 -0.31 21.95
N ASP A 186 2.35 0.70 21.33
CA ASP A 186 3.82 0.73 21.23
C ASP A 186 4.50 0.85 22.59
N GLY A 187 5.61 0.11 22.72
CA GLY A 187 6.48 0.18 23.87
C GLY A 187 7.93 -0.15 23.51
N PRO A 188 8.90 0.33 24.31
CA PRO A 188 10.33 0.17 24.06
C PRO A 188 10.84 -1.28 24.16
N ARG A 189 9.96 -2.26 24.41
CA ARG A 189 10.30 -3.70 24.50
C ARG A 189 9.48 -4.58 23.57
N LEU A 190 8.63 -3.97 22.75
CA LEU A 190 7.71 -4.65 21.85
C LEU A 190 8.37 -4.80 20.47
N SER A 191 8.45 -6.02 19.95
CA SER A 191 8.96 -6.27 18.59
C SER A 191 8.03 -5.64 17.56
N GLY A 192 8.61 -4.96 16.58
CA GLY A 192 7.86 -4.18 15.59
C GLY A 192 7.33 -2.84 16.09
N ALA A 193 7.68 -2.40 17.31
CA ALA A 193 7.34 -1.05 17.75
C ALA A 193 8.14 0.01 17.00
N LEU A 194 7.50 1.14 16.73
CA LEU A 194 8.05 2.29 16.02
C LEU A 194 8.49 3.36 17.01
N SER A 195 9.30 2.99 18.00
CA SER A 195 9.72 3.96 19.01
C SER A 195 10.65 5.01 18.41
N VAL A 196 10.33 6.28 18.66
CA VAL A 196 11.15 7.44 18.31
C VAL A 196 12.01 7.91 19.49
N VAL A 197 12.11 7.11 20.56
CA VAL A 197 12.98 7.37 21.72
C VAL A 197 14.20 6.46 21.61
N LEU A 198 15.39 7.05 21.70
CA LEU A 198 16.67 6.34 21.66
C LEU A 198 16.90 5.53 22.95
N ALA A 199 17.87 4.61 22.92
CA ALA A 199 18.19 3.75 24.07
C ALA A 199 18.67 4.54 25.32
N ASP A 200 19.20 5.74 25.12
CA ASP A 200 19.60 6.67 26.19
C ASP A 200 18.43 7.50 26.75
N GLY A 201 17.21 7.30 26.24
CA GLY A 201 16.00 8.01 26.64
C GLY A 201 15.74 9.31 25.89
N THR A 202 16.64 9.73 25.00
CA THR A 202 16.47 11.00 24.26
C THR A 202 15.58 10.84 23.02
N PRO A 203 14.81 11.87 22.63
CA PRO A 203 14.02 11.83 21.40
C PRO A 203 14.91 11.75 20.15
N SER A 204 14.58 10.86 19.23
CA SER A 204 15.25 10.79 17.94
C SER A 204 14.84 11.96 17.04
N PRO A 205 15.67 12.34 16.05
CA PRO A 205 15.30 13.34 15.05
C PRO A 205 14.00 13.02 14.31
N ALA A 206 13.66 11.73 14.16
CA ALA A 206 12.45 11.29 13.49
C ALA A 206 11.19 11.82 14.17
N ALA A 207 11.18 11.93 15.50
CA ALA A 207 10.04 12.47 16.24
C ALA A 207 9.72 13.90 15.79
N ALA A 208 10.74 14.77 15.73
CA ALA A 208 10.57 16.18 15.37
C ALA A 208 10.19 16.34 13.89
N LEU A 209 10.84 15.56 13.02
CA LEU A 209 10.53 15.52 11.59
C LEU A 209 9.09 15.04 11.33
N ALA A 210 8.59 14.08 12.10
CA ALA A 210 7.23 13.57 11.99
C ALA A 210 6.19 14.65 12.29
N VAL A 211 6.35 15.39 13.40
CA VAL A 211 5.43 16.49 13.75
C VAL A 211 5.48 17.59 12.71
N GLY A 212 6.67 18.08 12.37
CA GLY A 212 6.81 19.14 11.39
C GLY A 212 6.28 18.73 10.01
N GLY A 213 6.61 17.53 9.57
CA GLY A 213 6.13 16.96 8.30
C GLY A 213 4.62 16.78 8.26
N THR A 214 4.01 16.32 9.36
CA THR A 214 2.55 16.14 9.46
C THR A 214 1.83 17.50 9.45
N LEU A 215 2.31 18.47 10.24
CA LEU A 215 1.76 19.83 10.24
C LEU A 215 1.89 20.49 8.86
N GLY A 216 3.02 20.29 8.18
CA GLY A 216 3.20 20.78 6.82
C GLY A 216 2.34 20.07 5.79
N LEU A 217 2.07 18.77 5.94
CA LEU A 217 1.13 18.05 5.09
C LEU A 217 -0.29 18.58 5.27
N ILE A 218 -0.72 18.80 6.52
CA ILE A 218 -2.01 19.44 6.83
C ILE A 218 -2.08 20.83 6.18
N LEU A 219 -1.02 21.64 6.30
CA LEU A 219 -0.96 22.94 5.66
C LEU A 219 -1.07 22.84 4.13
N SER A 220 -0.35 21.91 3.49
CA SER A 220 -0.47 21.66 2.04
C SER A 220 -1.89 21.25 1.63
N LEU A 221 -2.57 20.41 2.42
CA LEU A 221 -3.96 20.03 2.18
C LEU A 221 -4.91 21.22 2.33
N ILE A 222 -4.69 22.09 3.32
CA ILE A 222 -5.45 23.34 3.49
C ILE A 222 -5.24 24.26 2.29
N LEU A 223 -3.99 24.46 1.87
CA LEU A 223 -3.66 25.29 0.70
C LEU A 223 -4.24 24.72 -0.60
N LEU A 224 -4.28 23.40 -0.74
CA LEU A 224 -4.94 22.72 -1.86
C LEU A 224 -6.45 22.96 -1.84
N ARG A 225 -7.09 22.83 -0.67
CA ARG A 225 -8.54 23.08 -0.52
C ARG A 225 -8.92 24.54 -0.70
N ALA A 226 -8.04 25.45 -0.32
CA ALA A 226 -8.19 26.89 -0.56
C ALA A 226 -7.94 27.30 -2.03
N GLY A 227 -7.52 26.36 -2.89
CA GLY A 227 -7.21 26.62 -4.30
C GLY A 227 -5.90 27.38 -4.55
N VAL A 228 -5.09 27.58 -3.51
CA VAL A 228 -3.76 28.21 -3.62
C VAL A 228 -2.79 27.27 -4.33
N LEU A 229 -2.79 26.00 -3.89
CA LEU A 229 -2.13 24.92 -4.62
C LEU A 229 -3.13 24.28 -5.58
N ARG A 230 -2.65 23.88 -6.76
CA ARG A 230 -3.45 23.14 -7.74
C ARG A 230 -3.10 21.66 -7.69
N ARG A 231 -4.12 20.81 -7.86
CA ARG A 231 -3.92 19.37 -8.00
C ARG A 231 -3.17 19.09 -9.31
N SER A 232 -2.25 18.13 -9.27
CA SER A 232 -1.65 17.59 -10.50
C SER A 232 -2.69 16.75 -11.23
N PHE A 233 -2.77 16.88 -12.55
CA PHE A 233 -3.68 16.11 -13.40
C PHE A 233 -5.16 16.19 -12.95
N ASP A 234 -5.66 17.40 -12.71
CA ASP A 234 -7.05 17.63 -12.29
C ASP A 234 -8.09 17.19 -13.34
N GLU A 235 -7.75 17.30 -14.62
CA GLU A 235 -8.55 16.87 -15.78
C GLU A 235 -8.39 15.37 -16.13
N GLY A 236 -7.73 14.59 -15.27
CA GLY A 236 -7.46 13.17 -15.49
C GLY A 236 -5.98 12.89 -15.73
N ALA A 237 -5.48 11.80 -15.14
CA ALA A 237 -4.10 11.36 -15.31
C ALA A 237 -3.85 10.90 -16.77
N PRO A 238 -2.63 11.09 -17.31
CA PRO A 238 -2.28 10.54 -18.61
C PRO A 238 -2.42 9.02 -18.59
N LEU A 239 -3.03 8.47 -19.64
CA LEU A 239 -3.12 7.01 -19.82
C LEU A 239 -1.72 6.39 -19.81
N LEU A 240 -1.60 5.27 -19.11
CA LEU A 240 -0.46 4.37 -19.28
C LEU A 240 -0.44 3.82 -20.72
N ASP A 241 0.72 3.43 -21.26
CA ASP A 241 0.76 2.97 -22.66
C ASP A 241 -0.03 1.67 -22.85
N VAL A 242 -0.25 0.86 -21.80
CA VAL A 242 -1.17 -0.28 -21.79
C VAL A 242 -2.62 0.14 -21.98
N GLU A 243 -3.10 1.13 -21.22
CA GLU A 243 -4.50 1.56 -21.31
C GLU A 243 -4.77 2.15 -22.70
N ARG A 244 -3.82 2.93 -23.23
CA ARG A 244 -3.83 3.42 -24.61
C ARG A 244 -3.95 2.26 -25.61
N LYS A 245 -3.12 1.23 -25.48
CA LYS A 245 -3.13 0.06 -26.39
C LYS A 245 -4.38 -0.81 -26.23
N ALA A 246 -4.93 -0.94 -25.03
CA ALA A 246 -6.16 -1.67 -24.77
C ALA A 246 -7.35 -0.96 -25.44
N LEU A 247 -7.45 0.37 -25.28
CA LEU A 247 -8.44 1.20 -25.95
C LEU A 247 -8.29 1.16 -27.47
N GLU A 248 -7.04 1.21 -27.99
CA GLU A 248 -6.78 1.04 -29.42
C GLU A 248 -7.23 -0.35 -29.91
N ALA A 249 -6.97 -1.41 -29.15
CA ALA A 249 -7.38 -2.77 -29.50
C ALA A 249 -8.90 -2.95 -29.43
N GLU A 250 -9.56 -2.37 -28.41
CA GLU A 250 -11.01 -2.34 -28.27
C GLU A 250 -11.65 -1.56 -29.43
N ALA A 251 -11.16 -0.36 -29.74
CA ALA A 251 -11.63 0.43 -30.88
C ALA A 251 -11.46 -0.30 -32.22
N VAL A 252 -10.35 -1.02 -32.41
CA VAL A 252 -10.15 -1.88 -33.60
C VAL A 252 -11.13 -3.05 -33.60
N SER A 253 -11.39 -3.66 -32.44
CA SER A 253 -12.34 -4.77 -32.30
C SER A 253 -13.78 -4.32 -32.60
N GLU A 254 -14.19 -3.16 -32.07
CA GLU A 254 -15.50 -2.55 -32.30
C GLU A 254 -15.66 -2.11 -33.75
N ALA A 255 -14.62 -1.54 -34.36
CA ALA A 255 -14.61 -1.22 -35.78
C ALA A 255 -14.72 -2.49 -36.65
N SER A 256 -14.12 -3.60 -36.21
CA SER A 256 -14.23 -4.91 -36.88
C SER A 256 -15.62 -5.52 -36.73
N GLU A 257 -16.24 -5.41 -35.56
CA GLU A 257 -17.61 -5.87 -35.29
C GLU A 257 -18.65 -5.01 -36.01
N ALA A 258 -18.46 -3.69 -36.07
CA ALA A 258 -19.30 -2.77 -36.82
C ALA A 258 -19.22 -3.04 -38.33
N LYS A 259 -18.04 -3.39 -38.87
CA LYS A 259 -17.87 -3.85 -40.26
C LYS A 259 -18.56 -5.20 -40.51
N LYS A 260 -18.52 -6.14 -39.54
CA LYS A 260 -19.27 -7.41 -39.63
C LYS A 260 -20.79 -7.20 -39.58
N LYS A 261 -21.29 -6.30 -38.74
CA LYS A 261 -22.72 -5.95 -38.65
C LYS A 261 -23.21 -5.18 -39.88
N LYS A 262 -22.36 -4.40 -40.57
CA LYS A 262 -22.72 -3.77 -41.85
C LYS A 262 -23.00 -4.76 -43.00
N ASN A 263 -22.60 -6.02 -42.89
CA ASN A 263 -22.93 -7.08 -43.86
C ASN A 263 -24.19 -7.90 -43.47
N ALA A 264 -24.89 -7.54 -42.40
CA ALA A 264 -26.15 -8.13 -41.98
C ALA A 264 -27.12 -6.99 -41.61
N VAL A 265 -27.92 -6.55 -42.57
CA VAL A 265 -28.89 -5.46 -42.37
C VAL A 265 -30.05 -5.97 -41.51
N ASP A 266 -30.27 -5.38 -40.33
CA ASP A 266 -31.48 -4.59 -40.00
C ASP A 266 -31.43 -4.08 -38.54
N HIS A 267 -31.95 -2.87 -38.38
CA HIS A 267 -32.10 -1.99 -37.22
C HIS A 267 -31.99 -2.57 -35.79
N GLU A 268 -31.08 -2.00 -34.99
CA GLU A 268 -31.40 -1.48 -33.65
C GLU A 268 -30.33 -0.47 -33.21
N SER A 269 -30.72 0.80 -33.11
CA SER A 269 -29.87 1.90 -32.67
C SER A 269 -29.70 1.86 -31.15
N LYS A 270 -28.55 1.35 -30.68
CA LYS A 270 -28.07 1.66 -29.33
C LYS A 270 -27.59 3.10 -29.31
N GLN A 271 -28.27 3.95 -28.54
CA GLN A 271 -27.80 5.30 -28.21
C GLN A 271 -26.36 5.23 -27.67
N PRO A 272 -25.45 6.14 -28.09
CA PRO A 272 -24.16 6.30 -27.44
C PRO A 272 -24.39 6.70 -25.99
N ARG A 273 -23.57 6.17 -25.09
CA ARG A 273 -23.57 6.54 -23.68
C ARG A 273 -22.76 7.83 -23.57
N ASP A 274 -23.44 8.97 -23.37
CA ASP A 274 -22.91 10.35 -23.50
C ASP A 274 -21.89 10.79 -22.41
N ASP A 275 -21.18 9.86 -21.75
CA ASP A 275 -20.32 10.17 -20.59
C ASP A 275 -18.82 9.86 -20.79
N GLU A 276 -18.37 9.56 -22.02
CA GLU A 276 -16.94 9.38 -22.31
C GLU A 276 -16.26 10.75 -22.53
N GLN A 277 -15.79 11.34 -21.44
CA GLN A 277 -14.87 12.48 -21.52
C GLN A 277 -13.65 12.07 -22.38
N PRO A 278 -13.29 12.86 -23.41
CA PRO A 278 -12.15 12.53 -24.25
C PRO A 278 -10.87 12.56 -23.42
N ILE A 279 -10.12 11.47 -23.48
CA ILE A 279 -8.94 11.27 -22.64
C ILE A 279 -7.86 12.25 -23.09
N ARG A 280 -7.51 13.22 -22.23
CA ARG A 280 -6.57 14.29 -22.56
C ARG A 280 -5.14 13.73 -22.67
N GLU A 281 -4.55 13.83 -23.84
CA GLU A 281 -3.13 13.51 -24.03
C GLU A 281 -2.25 14.68 -23.55
N TYR A 282 -1.27 14.36 -22.71
CA TYR A 282 -0.32 15.33 -22.19
C TYR A 282 1.00 15.26 -22.96
N SER A 283 1.52 16.42 -23.36
CA SER A 283 2.89 16.54 -23.88
C SER A 283 3.92 16.43 -22.76
N ALA A 284 5.17 16.05 -23.10
CA ALA A 284 6.24 15.94 -22.12
C ALA A 284 6.53 17.23 -21.33
N LYS A 285 6.26 18.40 -21.93
CA LYS A 285 6.39 19.70 -21.25
C LYS A 285 5.27 19.92 -20.24
N GLU A 286 4.05 19.51 -20.57
CA GLU A 286 2.91 19.58 -19.65
C GLU A 286 3.09 18.61 -18.49
N VAL A 287 3.53 17.37 -18.73
CA VAL A 287 3.86 16.41 -17.66
C VAL A 287 4.87 17.01 -16.67
N ARG A 288 5.95 17.64 -17.16
CA ARG A 288 6.91 18.33 -16.28
C ARG A 288 6.30 19.53 -15.56
N ALA A 289 5.32 20.21 -16.14
CA ALA A 289 4.61 21.30 -15.47
C ALA A 289 3.68 20.78 -14.36
N GLU A 290 3.00 19.66 -14.59
CA GLU A 290 2.20 18.94 -13.61
C GLU A 290 3.06 18.46 -12.42
N MET A 291 4.23 17.87 -12.69
CA MET A 291 5.18 17.46 -11.64
C MET A 291 5.66 18.62 -10.76
N ARG A 292 5.80 19.84 -11.31
CA ARG A 292 6.14 21.02 -10.48
C ARG A 292 5.04 21.37 -9.48
N LYS A 293 3.77 21.05 -9.76
CA LYS A 293 2.67 21.21 -8.80
C LYS A 293 2.81 20.21 -7.64
N GLU A 294 3.17 18.95 -7.93
CA GLU A 294 3.46 17.95 -6.89
C GLU A 294 4.67 18.37 -6.04
N MET A 295 5.74 18.90 -6.65
CA MET A 295 6.87 19.46 -5.89
C MET A 295 6.44 20.62 -4.99
N ALA A 296 5.62 21.54 -5.50
CA ALA A 296 5.10 22.66 -4.70
C ALA A 296 4.25 22.18 -3.51
N PHE A 297 3.51 21.09 -3.67
CA PHE A 297 2.75 20.46 -2.59
C PHE A 297 3.66 19.87 -1.49
N LEU A 298 4.85 19.38 -1.83
CA LEU A 298 5.80 18.80 -0.87
C LEU A 298 6.65 19.83 -0.12
N ILE A 299 6.69 21.09 -0.56
CA ILE A 299 7.50 22.14 0.08
C ILE A 299 7.10 22.38 1.54
N PRO A 300 5.82 22.62 1.91
CA PRO A 300 5.45 22.87 3.30
C PRO A 300 5.78 21.72 4.27
N PRO A 301 5.50 20.42 3.97
CA PRO A 301 5.96 19.29 4.78
C PRO A 301 7.46 19.28 5.02
N MET A 302 8.27 19.49 3.97
CA MET A 302 9.73 19.46 4.09
C MET A 302 10.25 20.63 4.94
N LEU A 303 9.77 21.84 4.69
CA LEU A 303 10.20 23.04 5.43
C LEU A 303 9.82 22.96 6.91
N LEU A 304 8.59 22.54 7.22
CA LEU A 304 8.15 22.43 8.61
C LEU A 304 8.79 21.26 9.34
N ALA A 305 9.12 20.15 8.66
CA ALA A 305 9.94 19.08 9.23
C ALA A 305 11.33 19.59 9.64
N ILE A 306 12.03 20.29 8.72
CA ILE A 306 13.36 20.86 8.99
C ILE A 306 13.29 21.90 10.11
N LEU A 307 12.28 22.78 10.10
CA LEU A 307 12.07 23.78 11.14
C LEU A 307 11.83 23.13 12.51
N ALA A 308 10.96 22.12 12.59
CA ALA A 308 10.68 21.41 13.83
C ALA A 308 11.94 20.75 14.39
N TRP A 309 12.69 20.04 13.55
CA TRP A 309 13.99 19.46 13.93
C TRP A 309 14.96 20.53 14.44
N PHE A 310 15.12 21.62 13.69
CA PHE A 310 16.00 22.74 14.08
C PHE A 310 15.61 23.34 15.44
N LEU A 311 14.33 23.60 15.68
CA LEU A 311 13.83 24.15 16.94
C LEU A 311 14.10 23.21 18.12
N THR A 312 13.85 21.91 17.96
CA THR A 312 14.09 20.91 19.02
C THR A 312 15.56 20.71 19.35
N VAL A 313 16.48 21.01 18.42
CA VAL A 313 17.93 20.88 18.65
C VAL A 313 18.56 22.20 19.15
N ARG A 314 18.08 23.35 18.68
CA ARG A 314 18.75 24.64 18.90
C ARG A 314 18.16 25.48 20.02
N VAL A 315 16.91 25.24 20.41
CA VAL A 315 16.19 26.07 21.39
C VAL A 315 15.98 25.27 22.67
N ALA A 316 16.83 25.50 23.68
CA ALA A 316 16.85 24.74 24.94
C ALA A 316 15.47 24.55 25.64
N PRO A 317 14.62 25.59 25.80
CA PRO A 317 13.31 25.39 26.43
C PRO A 317 12.38 24.52 25.58
N ILE A 318 12.49 24.58 24.25
CA ILE A 318 11.73 23.71 23.34
C ILE A 318 12.25 22.28 23.44
N ALA A 319 13.56 22.09 23.48
CA ALA A 319 14.19 20.77 23.61
C ALA A 319 13.74 20.04 24.89
N ALA A 320 13.73 20.74 26.03
CA ALA A 320 13.30 20.16 27.30
C ALA A 320 11.80 19.80 27.32
N ALA A 321 10.95 20.68 26.80
CA ALA A 321 9.52 20.41 26.66
C ALA A 321 9.25 19.23 25.69
N TRP A 322 10.03 19.18 24.61
CA TRP A 322 9.96 18.13 23.60
C TRP A 322 10.35 16.76 24.17
N GLU A 323 11.43 16.68 24.93
CA GLU A 323 11.87 15.47 25.61
C GLU A 323 10.80 14.92 26.56
N SER A 324 10.21 15.79 27.39
CA SER A 324 9.12 15.39 28.27
C SER A 324 7.89 14.90 27.51
N ALA A 325 7.56 15.49 26.36
CA ALA A 325 6.40 15.10 25.58
C ALA A 325 6.59 13.75 24.88
N VAL A 326 7.74 13.55 24.23
CA VAL A 326 8.03 12.32 23.46
C VAL A 326 8.27 11.11 24.37
N ALA A 327 8.66 11.33 25.63
CA ALA A 327 8.80 10.27 26.62
C ALA A 327 7.49 9.48 26.88
N HIS A 328 6.33 10.05 26.58
CA HIS A 328 5.07 9.32 26.65
C HIS A 328 4.96 8.28 25.52
N GLN A 329 4.71 7.02 25.88
CA GLN A 329 4.64 5.90 24.93
C GLN A 329 3.69 6.13 23.76
N TRP A 330 2.49 6.66 24.04
CA TRP A 330 1.50 6.95 23.00
C TRP A 330 1.97 8.04 22.04
N VAL A 331 2.71 9.04 22.52
CA VAL A 331 3.33 10.08 21.68
C VAL A 331 4.41 9.45 20.81
N SER A 332 5.29 8.64 21.41
CA SER A 332 6.34 7.95 20.66
C SER A 332 5.77 7.08 19.54
N GLY A 333 4.77 6.23 19.84
CA GLY A 333 4.17 5.35 18.84
C GLY A 333 3.43 6.12 17.74
N LEU A 334 2.69 7.17 18.10
CA LEU A 334 2.05 8.08 17.15
C LEU A 334 3.09 8.68 16.18
N LEU A 335 4.14 9.29 16.72
CA LEU A 335 5.15 9.97 15.91
C LEU A 335 5.97 9.00 15.06
N GLY A 336 6.26 7.80 15.56
CA GLY A 336 6.96 6.77 14.80
C GLY A 336 6.15 6.26 13.61
N SER A 337 4.87 5.98 13.82
CA SER A 337 3.94 5.60 12.75
C SER A 337 3.78 6.73 11.72
N LEU A 338 3.59 7.98 12.16
CA LEU A 338 3.50 9.13 11.26
C LEU A 338 4.80 9.34 10.47
N PHE A 339 5.96 9.21 11.12
CA PHE A 339 7.25 9.27 10.45
C PHE A 339 7.37 8.19 9.37
N GLY A 340 7.00 6.96 9.72
CA GLY A 340 6.99 5.84 8.80
C GLY A 340 6.11 6.08 7.59
N ALA A 341 4.88 6.58 7.80
CA ALA A 341 3.95 6.93 6.73
C ALA A 341 4.52 8.01 5.81
N LEU A 342 5.03 9.10 6.40
CA LEU A 342 5.60 10.22 5.65
C LEU A 342 6.81 9.79 4.81
N ILE A 343 7.75 9.04 5.38
CA ILE A 343 8.93 8.59 4.63
C ILE A 343 8.56 7.53 3.59
N GLY A 344 7.70 6.57 3.93
CA GLY A 344 7.22 5.54 3.01
C GLY A 344 6.57 6.15 1.76
N GLY A 345 5.68 7.12 1.94
CA GLY A 345 5.12 7.88 0.83
C GLY A 345 6.16 8.75 0.11
N LEU A 346 6.99 9.49 0.86
CA LEU A 346 7.95 10.45 0.28
C LEU A 346 8.97 9.80 -0.64
N VAL A 347 9.59 8.67 -0.26
CA VAL A 347 10.59 8.00 -1.10
C VAL A 347 10.00 7.66 -2.47
N VAL A 348 8.83 7.05 -2.45
CA VAL A 348 8.12 6.63 -3.67
C VAL A 348 7.66 7.84 -4.48
N TRP A 349 7.14 8.87 -3.81
CA TRP A 349 6.70 10.10 -4.47
C TRP A 349 7.86 10.84 -5.14
N LEU A 350 9.03 10.91 -4.50
CA LEU A 350 10.23 11.50 -5.11
C LEU A 350 10.69 10.70 -6.33
N THR A 351 10.66 9.37 -6.28
CA THR A 351 10.99 8.55 -7.47
C THR A 351 10.01 8.78 -8.62
N ARG A 352 8.71 8.91 -8.33
CA ARG A 352 7.68 9.30 -9.30
C ARG A 352 7.98 10.65 -9.93
N ILE A 353 8.26 11.68 -9.13
CA ILE A 353 8.53 13.04 -9.62
C ILE A 353 9.79 13.06 -10.49
N LEU A 354 10.91 12.54 -9.98
CA LEU A 354 12.19 12.55 -10.68
C LEU A 354 12.14 11.70 -11.96
N GLY A 355 11.55 10.51 -11.88
CA GLY A 355 11.34 9.65 -13.05
C GLY A 355 10.48 10.33 -14.11
N SER A 356 9.35 10.93 -13.70
CA SER A 356 8.43 11.57 -14.64
C SER A 356 9.03 12.82 -15.28
N MET A 357 9.84 13.57 -14.54
CA MET A 357 10.60 14.69 -15.09
C MET A 357 11.65 14.25 -16.11
N ALA A 358 12.39 13.18 -15.82
CA ALA A 358 13.44 12.64 -16.68
C ALA A 358 12.87 12.04 -17.97
N PHE A 359 11.84 11.20 -17.88
CA PHE A 359 11.25 10.52 -19.03
C PHE A 359 10.23 11.36 -19.80
N GLY A 360 9.70 12.43 -19.20
CA GLY A 360 8.66 13.27 -19.81
C GLY A 360 7.30 12.56 -19.96
N ARG A 361 7.08 11.49 -19.20
CA ARG A 361 5.83 10.72 -19.09
C ARG A 361 5.69 10.23 -17.66
N GLU A 362 4.48 9.90 -17.23
CA GLU A 362 4.26 9.39 -15.87
C GLU A 362 5.04 8.10 -15.65
N ALA A 363 5.96 8.11 -14.68
CA ALA A 363 6.86 6.99 -14.44
C ALA A 363 6.22 5.86 -13.64
N MET A 364 5.30 6.21 -12.74
CA MET A 364 4.68 5.28 -11.79
C MET A 364 3.43 5.93 -11.20
N GLY A 365 2.37 5.18 -10.91
CA GLY A 365 1.08 5.71 -10.44
C GLY A 365 1.11 6.27 -9.01
N LEU A 366 0.16 7.16 -8.69
CA LEU A 366 0.04 7.73 -7.34
C LEU A 366 -0.42 6.67 -6.31
N GLY A 367 -1.09 5.62 -6.77
CA GLY A 367 -1.54 4.52 -5.91
C GLY A 367 -0.40 3.80 -5.18
N ASP A 368 0.78 3.71 -5.78
CA ASP A 368 1.96 3.11 -5.15
C ASP A 368 2.52 4.00 -4.03
N VAL A 369 2.43 5.33 -4.18
CA VAL A 369 2.78 6.32 -3.15
C VAL A 369 1.84 6.16 -1.95
N ASP A 370 0.54 6.10 -2.22
CA ASP A 370 -0.47 5.90 -1.18
C ASP A 370 -0.25 4.57 -0.45
N LEU A 371 -0.02 3.48 -1.20
CA LEU A 371 0.25 2.16 -0.62
C LEU A 371 1.45 2.18 0.33
N MET A 372 2.55 2.82 -0.07
CA MET A 372 3.74 2.91 0.77
C MET A 372 3.61 3.89 1.93
N PHE A 373 2.72 4.89 1.83
CA PHE A 373 2.30 5.69 2.98
C PHE A 373 1.59 4.81 4.03
N GLY A 374 0.66 3.94 3.59
CA GLY A 374 -0.03 2.99 4.47
C GLY A 374 0.89 1.92 5.07
N VAL A 375 1.75 1.31 4.25
CA VAL A 375 2.74 0.32 4.70
C VAL A 375 3.72 0.94 5.68
N GLY A 376 4.24 2.14 5.37
CA GLY A 376 5.15 2.87 6.24
C GLY A 376 4.55 3.19 7.62
N ALA A 377 3.24 3.43 7.70
CA ALA A 377 2.55 3.65 8.97
C ALA A 377 2.56 2.42 9.90
N ILE A 378 2.76 1.21 9.35
CA ILE A 378 2.74 -0.07 10.06
C ILE A 378 4.15 -0.59 10.33
N ILE A 379 5.01 -0.67 9.32
CA ILE A 379 6.35 -1.26 9.49
C ILE A 379 7.45 -0.21 9.66
N GLY A 380 7.11 1.08 9.63
CA GLY A 380 8.04 2.17 9.81
C GLY A 380 8.84 2.56 8.56
N ALA A 381 9.60 3.64 8.68
CA ALA A 381 10.29 4.31 7.58
C ALA A 381 11.36 3.43 6.91
N GLY A 382 12.22 2.79 7.71
CA GLY A 382 13.33 1.98 7.22
C GLY A 382 12.85 0.76 6.42
N PRO A 383 12.05 -0.14 7.01
CA PRO A 383 11.52 -1.31 6.32
C PRO A 383 10.70 -0.96 5.06
N ALA A 384 9.86 0.07 5.11
CA ALA A 384 9.10 0.54 3.95
C ALA A 384 10.03 1.00 2.81
N THR A 385 11.08 1.77 3.13
CA THR A 385 12.06 2.22 2.13
C THR A 385 12.78 1.03 1.48
N VAL A 386 13.24 0.07 2.29
CA VAL A 386 13.90 -1.15 1.80
C VAL A 386 12.95 -1.98 0.92
N ALA A 387 11.69 -2.14 1.32
CA ALA A 387 10.68 -2.85 0.55
C ALA A 387 10.50 -2.25 -0.85
N PHE A 388 10.45 -0.92 -0.96
CA PHE A 388 10.36 -0.24 -2.26
C PHE A 388 11.55 -0.57 -3.19
N PHE A 389 12.77 -0.59 -2.68
CA PHE A 389 13.95 -0.92 -3.50
C PHE A 389 14.11 -2.42 -3.79
N ILE A 390 13.53 -3.29 -2.96
CA ILE A 390 13.53 -4.75 -3.18
C ILE A 390 12.41 -5.17 -4.15
N ALA A 391 11.31 -4.41 -4.24
CA ALA A 391 10.17 -4.73 -5.09
C ALA A 391 10.52 -5.07 -6.56
N PRO A 392 11.41 -4.33 -7.27
CA PRO A 392 11.76 -4.67 -8.65
C PRO A 392 12.31 -6.09 -8.81
N PHE A 393 13.01 -6.65 -7.80
CA PHE A 393 13.59 -7.99 -7.85
C PHE A 393 12.54 -9.09 -7.88
N PHE A 394 11.39 -8.89 -7.23
CA PHE A 394 10.24 -9.80 -7.34
C PHE A 394 9.62 -9.77 -8.74
N GLY A 395 9.75 -8.66 -9.46
CA GLY A 395 9.24 -8.48 -10.82
C GLY A 395 10.14 -8.99 -11.93
N ILE A 396 11.43 -9.27 -11.65
CA ILE A 396 12.42 -9.64 -12.68
C ILE A 396 11.98 -10.88 -13.47
N LEU A 397 11.48 -11.92 -12.79
CA LEU A 397 11.08 -13.16 -13.46
C LEU A 397 9.91 -12.92 -14.43
N THR A 398 8.89 -12.17 -13.99
CA THR A 398 7.76 -11.82 -14.84
C THR A 398 8.19 -10.90 -15.98
N ALA A 399 9.05 -9.92 -15.72
CA ALA A 399 9.60 -9.03 -16.73
C ALA A 399 10.39 -9.81 -17.79
N LEU A 400 11.22 -10.77 -17.37
CA LEU A 400 11.97 -11.64 -18.27
C LEU A 400 11.05 -12.52 -19.12
N TYR A 401 10.00 -13.09 -18.51
CA TYR A 401 9.00 -13.86 -19.24
C TYR A 401 8.28 -13.01 -20.31
N LEU A 402 7.90 -11.77 -19.98
CA LEU A 402 7.28 -10.85 -20.93
C LEU A 402 8.26 -10.43 -22.04
N LEU A 403 9.54 -10.23 -21.71
CA LEU A 403 10.59 -9.93 -22.66
C LEU A 403 10.76 -11.06 -23.69
N ILE A 404 10.82 -12.31 -23.22
CA ILE A 404 11.00 -13.49 -24.07
C ILE A 404 9.76 -13.75 -24.93
N THR A 405 8.56 -13.57 -24.38
CA THR A 405 7.31 -13.84 -25.10
C THR A 405 6.86 -12.70 -26.02
N GLY A 406 7.55 -11.56 -26.01
CA GLY A 406 7.22 -10.40 -26.84
C GLY A 406 5.87 -9.75 -26.49
N LYS A 407 5.30 -10.08 -25.31
CA LYS A 407 4.05 -9.49 -24.80
C LYS A 407 4.29 -8.05 -24.31
N SER A 408 3.22 -7.33 -23.96
CA SER A 408 3.31 -5.96 -23.43
C SER A 408 4.33 -5.88 -22.29
N ARG A 409 5.19 -4.87 -22.33
CA ARG A 409 6.35 -4.72 -21.42
C ARG A 409 6.01 -3.97 -20.14
N GLU A 410 4.74 -3.69 -19.88
CA GLU A 410 4.30 -2.95 -18.71
C GLU A 410 3.76 -3.91 -17.66
N LEU A 411 4.18 -3.66 -16.42
CA LEU A 411 3.90 -4.50 -15.27
C LEU A 411 3.24 -3.63 -14.19
N PRO A 412 2.11 -4.07 -13.62
CA PRO A 412 1.56 -3.43 -12.43
C PRO A 412 2.58 -3.59 -11.29
N TYR A 413 2.93 -2.48 -10.63
CA TYR A 413 4.01 -2.46 -9.64
C TYR A 413 3.54 -2.93 -8.26
N GLY A 414 2.26 -2.72 -7.94
CA GLY A 414 1.64 -3.03 -6.66
C GLY A 414 1.81 -4.49 -6.19
N PRO A 415 1.67 -5.52 -7.05
CA PRO A 415 1.98 -6.91 -6.70
C PRO A 415 3.39 -7.11 -6.16
N TYR A 416 4.39 -6.52 -6.81
CA TYR A 416 5.79 -6.68 -6.43
C TYR A 416 6.13 -5.87 -5.19
N LEU A 417 5.51 -4.70 -5.05
CA LEU A 417 5.61 -3.87 -3.86
C LEU A 417 4.99 -4.56 -2.63
N GLY A 418 3.84 -5.21 -2.81
CA GLY A 418 3.19 -6.02 -1.78
C GLY A 418 4.04 -7.22 -1.35
N MET A 419 4.59 -7.97 -2.31
CA MET A 419 5.49 -9.10 -2.02
C MET A 419 6.77 -8.65 -1.29
N ALA A 420 7.38 -7.54 -1.71
CA ALA A 420 8.56 -7.01 -1.03
C ALA A 420 8.26 -6.49 0.37
N SER A 421 7.13 -5.80 0.57
CA SER A 421 6.70 -5.33 1.89
C SER A 421 6.48 -6.50 2.86
N ALA A 422 5.84 -7.56 2.38
CA ALA A 422 5.68 -8.81 3.11
C ALA A 422 7.05 -9.47 3.41
N ALA A 423 7.93 -9.63 2.42
CA ALA A 423 9.24 -10.25 2.64
C ALA A 423 10.12 -9.46 3.63
N VAL A 424 10.16 -8.13 3.50
CA VAL A 424 10.94 -7.26 4.39
C VAL A 424 10.40 -7.31 5.81
N LEU A 425 9.09 -7.44 6.01
CA LEU A 425 8.51 -7.61 7.33
C LEU A 425 9.12 -8.83 8.10
N LEU A 426 9.55 -9.89 7.40
CA LEU A 426 10.22 -11.03 8.01
C LEU A 426 11.74 -10.85 8.12
N CYS A 427 12.36 -10.28 7.09
CA CYS A 427 13.80 -10.29 6.90
C CYS A 427 14.48 -8.94 7.18
N TYR A 428 13.77 -7.96 7.71
CA TYR A 428 14.33 -6.61 7.86
C TYR A 428 15.60 -6.58 8.70
N CYS A 429 15.67 -7.33 9.82
CA CYS A 429 16.84 -7.29 10.69
C CYS A 429 18.13 -7.76 10.02
N PRO A 430 18.18 -8.95 9.41
CA PRO A 430 19.39 -9.37 8.69
C PRO A 430 19.72 -8.42 7.52
N ILE A 431 18.71 -7.84 6.86
CA ILE A 431 18.94 -6.83 5.82
C ILE A 431 19.55 -5.56 6.43
N ALA A 432 19.03 -5.08 7.55
CA ALA A 432 19.50 -3.89 8.25
C ALA A 432 20.92 -4.09 8.80
N GLU A 433 21.25 -5.26 9.37
CA GLU A 433 22.62 -5.63 9.77
C GLU A 433 23.59 -5.55 8.60
N TRP A 434 23.19 -6.12 7.46
CA TRP A 434 24.01 -6.11 6.27
C TRP A 434 24.23 -4.69 5.72
N MET A 435 23.23 -3.80 5.84
CA MET A 435 23.32 -2.40 5.42
C MET A 435 24.05 -1.49 6.42
N ALA A 436 24.11 -1.86 7.71
CA ALA A 436 24.62 -1.01 8.79
C ALA A 436 26.03 -0.45 8.54
N PRO A 437 27.04 -1.24 8.09
CA PRO A 437 28.37 -0.70 7.81
C PRO A 437 28.38 0.39 6.73
N GLY A 438 27.54 0.24 5.71
CA GLY A 438 27.39 1.22 4.63
C GLY A 438 26.73 2.51 5.10
N LEU A 439 25.69 2.39 5.93
CA LEU A 439 25.00 3.54 6.53
C LEU A 439 25.87 4.27 7.54
N GLY A 440 26.63 3.55 8.36
CA GLY A 440 27.62 4.12 9.29
C GLY A 440 28.73 4.86 8.54
N GLY A 441 29.23 4.30 7.43
CA GLY A 441 30.19 4.95 6.55
C GLY A 441 29.65 6.23 5.93
N LEU A 442 28.40 6.23 5.47
CA LEU A 442 27.71 7.42 4.95
C LEU A 442 27.52 8.47 6.06
N GLY A 443 27.15 8.06 7.27
CA GLY A 443 26.99 8.94 8.42
C GLY A 443 28.30 9.62 8.82
N LEU A 444 29.41 8.89 8.81
CA LEU A 444 30.75 9.44 9.02
C LEU A 444 31.13 10.42 7.92
N PHE A 445 30.89 10.09 6.65
CA PHE A 445 31.14 10.97 5.51
C PHE A 445 30.33 12.27 5.60
N VAL A 446 29.04 12.18 5.94
CA VAL A 446 28.16 13.35 6.14
C VAL A 446 28.64 14.19 7.31
N ARG A 447 29.04 13.60 8.44
CA ARG A 447 29.64 14.34 9.57
C ARG A 447 30.95 15.03 9.17
N GLN A 448 31.75 14.38 8.33
CA GLN A 448 33.01 14.94 7.84
C GLN A 448 32.78 16.13 6.89
N ILE A 449 31.72 16.09 6.08
CA ILE A 449 31.29 17.20 5.21
C ILE A 449 30.60 18.32 6.01
N ALA A 450 29.83 17.96 7.04
CA ALA A 450 29.09 18.90 7.88
C ALA A 450 29.96 19.58 8.96
N GLY A 451 31.26 19.23 9.06
CA GLY A 451 32.23 19.73 10.05
C GLY A 451 32.19 18.92 11.36
N GLY A 452 33.30 18.58 12.01
CA GLY A 452 34.51 19.41 12.11
C GLY A 452 34.21 20.61 12.99
#